data_AF-A0A7W2TDF2-F1
#
_entry.id   AF-A0A7W2TDF2-F1
#
_cell.length_a   1.000
_cell.length_b   1.000
_cell.length_c   1.000
_cell.angle_alpha   90.00
_cell.angle_beta   90.00
_cell.angle_gamma   90.00
#
_symmetry.space_group_name_H-M   'P 1'
#
loop_
_entity.id
_entity.type
_entity.pdbx_description
1 polymer ?
#
loop_
_entity_poly.entity_id
_entity_poly.type
_entity_poly.pdbx_seq_one_letter_code
_entity_poly.pdbx_strand_id
1 'polypeptide(L)'
;MDISVNFNSDLFHPHLADEAQVNPGVYGAELAWWLGKELAKKGVPTTYPESEDWGWFIEYIVDDNEYSLCCANVENRINEWHIYLNPHAKSLFGRNKAKIEDAHLLISALKELLEKNKEIINVVWCGTYA
;
A
#
# COMPACT_ATOMS: atom_id res chain seq x y z
N MET A 1 -2.79 15.97 2.11
CA MET A 1 -3.45 15.59 0.85
C MET A 1 -3.27 14.09 0.76
N ASP A 2 -4.34 13.34 0.57
CA ASP A 2 -4.27 11.88 0.68
C ASP A 2 -3.89 11.32 -0.69
N ILE A 3 -2.84 10.49 -0.73
CA ILE A 3 -2.45 9.76 -1.94
C ILE A 3 -3.08 8.38 -1.85
N SER A 4 -3.85 8.04 -2.88
CA SER A 4 -4.38 6.68 -3.04
C SER A 4 -4.47 6.30 -4.52
N VAL A 5 -4.59 5.01 -4.76
CA VAL A 5 -4.75 4.44 -6.09
C VAL A 5 -5.70 3.25 -6.04
N ASN A 6 -6.59 3.20 -7.02
CA ASN A 6 -7.42 2.03 -7.30
C ASN A 6 -6.94 1.37 -8.58
N PHE A 7 -6.99 0.05 -8.64
CA PHE A 7 -6.64 -0.70 -9.86
C PHE A 7 -7.30 -2.09 -9.85
N ASN A 8 -7.24 -2.76 -10.99
CA ASN A 8 -7.65 -4.15 -11.14
C ASN A 8 -6.45 -5.07 -11.34
N SER A 9 -6.44 -6.23 -10.69
CA SER A 9 -5.46 -7.29 -10.94
C SER A 9 -5.88 -8.62 -10.34
N ASP A 10 -5.58 -9.71 -11.05
CA ASP A 10 -5.76 -11.10 -10.57
C ASP A 10 -4.50 -11.66 -9.88
N LEU A 11 -3.45 -10.85 -9.70
CA LEU A 11 -2.16 -11.27 -9.14
C LEU A 11 -2.19 -11.57 -7.63
N PHE A 12 -3.11 -10.93 -6.90
CA PHE A 12 -3.05 -10.85 -5.44
C PHE A 12 -4.13 -11.69 -4.75
N HIS A 13 -4.57 -12.77 -5.42
CA HIS A 13 -5.56 -13.67 -4.85
C HIS A 13 -5.02 -14.39 -3.61
N PRO A 14 -5.82 -14.49 -2.53
CA PRO A 14 -5.49 -15.31 -1.36
C PRO A 14 -5.11 -16.73 -1.76
N HIS A 15 -3.93 -17.19 -1.33
CA HIS A 15 -3.57 -18.60 -1.50
C HIS A 15 -4.14 -19.47 -0.36
N LEU A 16 -4.28 -18.88 0.82
CA LEU A 16 -4.83 -19.53 2.01
C LEU A 16 -6.34 -19.31 2.10
N ALA A 17 -6.99 -20.12 2.95
CA ALA A 17 -8.41 -19.99 3.24
C ALA A 17 -8.73 -18.64 3.92
N ASP A 18 -9.99 -18.21 3.88
CA ASP A 18 -10.44 -16.90 4.37
C ASP A 18 -10.17 -16.74 5.88
N GLU A 19 -10.16 -17.84 6.64
CA GLU A 19 -9.82 -17.85 8.07
C GLU A 19 -8.35 -17.53 8.36
N ALA A 20 -7.48 -17.54 7.34
CA ALA A 20 -6.09 -17.11 7.45
C ALA A 20 -5.92 -15.61 7.16
N GLN A 21 -6.97 -14.92 6.71
CA GLN A 21 -6.99 -13.47 6.57
C GLN A 21 -7.26 -12.81 7.92
N VAL A 22 -6.85 -11.54 8.05
CA VAL A 22 -7.08 -10.76 9.28
C VAL A 22 -8.58 -10.61 9.59
N ASN A 23 -9.41 -10.51 8.56
CA ASN A 23 -10.86 -10.44 8.65
C ASN A 23 -11.46 -11.07 7.38
N PRO A 24 -12.48 -11.94 7.48
CA PRO A 24 -13.15 -12.55 6.32
C PRO A 24 -13.56 -11.53 5.25
N GLY A 25 -13.18 -11.79 4.00
CA GLY A 25 -13.46 -10.90 2.87
C GLY A 25 -12.60 -9.62 2.81
N VAL A 26 -11.65 -9.46 3.74
CA VAL A 26 -10.66 -8.37 3.77
C VAL A 26 -9.29 -8.93 3.38
N TYR A 27 -8.94 -8.76 2.12
CA TYR A 27 -7.70 -9.24 1.51
C TYR A 27 -6.65 -8.14 1.43
N GLY A 28 -5.42 -8.51 1.09
CA GLY A 28 -4.33 -7.55 0.91
C GLY A 28 -2.95 -8.10 1.24
N ALA A 29 -2.86 -9.26 1.89
CA ALA A 29 -1.61 -9.90 2.29
C ALA A 29 -0.66 -10.10 1.09
N GLU A 30 -1.17 -10.70 0.01
CA GLU A 30 -0.40 -10.98 -1.20
C GLU A 30 0.02 -9.70 -1.92
N LEU A 31 -0.82 -8.66 -1.91
CA LEU A 31 -0.49 -7.34 -2.46
C LEU A 31 0.62 -6.67 -1.64
N ALA A 32 0.48 -6.61 -0.32
CA ALA A 32 1.48 -6.05 0.59
C ALA A 32 2.82 -6.79 0.48
N TRP A 33 2.77 -8.13 0.43
CA TRP A 33 3.95 -8.97 0.24
C TRP A 33 4.65 -8.71 -1.10
N TRP A 34 3.89 -8.65 -2.19
CA TRP A 34 4.42 -8.36 -3.51
C TRP A 34 5.06 -6.96 -3.56
N LEU A 35 4.38 -5.94 -3.03
CA LEU A 35 4.91 -4.58 -2.96
C LEU A 35 6.21 -4.51 -2.16
N GLY A 36 6.25 -5.10 -0.96
CA GLY A 36 7.48 -5.08 -0.15
C GLY A 36 8.68 -5.68 -0.88
N LYS A 37 8.48 -6.77 -1.63
CA LYS A 37 9.52 -7.38 -2.46
C LYS A 37 9.93 -6.51 -3.65
N GLU A 38 8.97 -5.99 -4.42
CA GLU A 38 9.28 -5.24 -5.64
C GLU A 38 9.84 -3.85 -5.34
N LEU A 39 9.40 -3.20 -4.26
CA LEU A 39 9.97 -1.95 -3.77
C LEU A 39 11.40 -2.15 -3.28
N ALA A 40 11.69 -3.23 -2.55
CA ALA A 40 13.05 -3.56 -2.13
C ALA A 40 14.01 -3.76 -3.32
N LYS A 41 13.56 -4.41 -4.41
CA LYS A 41 14.36 -4.54 -5.66
C LYS A 41 14.67 -3.19 -6.31
N LYS A 42 13.84 -2.17 -6.05
CA LYS A 42 14.03 -0.79 -6.52
C LYS A 42 14.85 0.08 -5.54
N GLY A 43 15.35 -0.50 -4.45
CA GLY A 43 16.10 0.24 -3.43
C GLY A 43 15.22 1.05 -2.47
N VAL A 44 13.91 0.75 -2.41
CA VAL A 44 12.95 1.36 -1.49
C VAL A 44 12.43 0.29 -0.52
N PRO A 45 13.25 -0.16 0.45
CA PRO A 45 12.83 -1.21 1.37
C PRO A 45 11.68 -0.72 2.28
N THR A 46 10.79 -1.64 2.62
CA THR A 46 9.72 -1.46 3.62
C THR A 46 9.82 -2.57 4.67
N THR A 47 8.97 -2.51 5.71
CA THR A 47 8.79 -3.65 6.62
C THR A 47 8.14 -4.84 5.90
N TYR A 48 8.09 -5.98 6.59
CA TYR A 48 7.24 -7.10 6.18
C TYR A 48 5.76 -6.72 6.34
N PRO A 49 4.84 -7.41 5.63
CA PRO A 49 3.41 -7.15 5.77
C PRO A 49 2.93 -7.31 7.21
N GLU A 50 2.19 -6.32 7.67
CA GLU A 50 1.44 -6.32 8.93
C GLU A 50 -0.06 -6.18 8.63
N SER A 51 -0.90 -6.53 9.60
CA SER A 51 -2.35 -6.58 9.42
C SER A 51 -3.10 -5.82 10.51
N GLU A 52 -4.19 -5.16 10.12
CA GLU A 52 -5.22 -4.62 11.01
C GLU A 52 -6.61 -5.09 10.53
N ASP A 53 -7.65 -4.85 11.32
CA ASP A 53 -9.03 -5.31 11.04
C ASP A 53 -9.58 -4.85 9.66
N TRP A 54 -8.99 -3.82 9.07
CA TRP A 54 -9.34 -3.24 7.77
C TRP A 54 -8.46 -3.70 6.61
N GLY A 55 -7.38 -4.45 6.84
CA GLY A 55 -6.51 -4.95 5.77
C GLY A 55 -5.06 -5.11 6.16
N TRP A 56 -4.18 -4.95 5.18
CA TRP A 56 -2.75 -5.18 5.32
C TRP A 56 -1.97 -3.91 4.99
N PHE A 57 -0.75 -3.80 5.50
CA PHE A 57 0.13 -2.68 5.16
C PHE A 57 1.60 -3.08 5.26
N ILE A 58 2.44 -2.25 4.65
CA ILE A 58 3.89 -2.25 4.84
C ILE A 58 4.31 -0.84 5.24
N GLU A 59 5.28 -0.73 6.13
CA GLU A 59 5.78 0.55 6.61
C GLU A 59 7.00 1.00 5.81
N TYR A 60 7.00 2.28 5.45
CA TYR A 60 8.12 2.95 4.84
C TYR A 60 8.66 4.00 5.81
N ILE A 61 9.95 3.93 6.11
CA ILE A 61 10.63 4.83 7.02
C ILE A 61 11.72 5.56 6.24
N VAL A 62 11.69 6.89 6.26
CA VAL A 62 12.70 7.75 5.66
C VAL A 62 13.03 8.88 6.62
N ASP A 63 14.31 9.03 6.97
CA ASP A 63 14.76 9.87 8.07
C ASP A 63 13.94 9.57 9.35
N ASP A 64 13.34 10.59 9.96
CA ASP A 64 12.44 10.46 11.11
C ASP A 64 10.94 10.43 10.69
N ASN A 65 10.63 10.17 9.42
CA ASN A 65 9.26 10.08 8.91
C ASN A 65 8.86 8.62 8.72
N GLU A 66 7.61 8.31 9.08
CA GLU A 66 7.03 6.98 8.98
C GLU A 66 5.69 7.04 8.24
N TYR A 67 5.46 6.06 7.38
CA TYR A 67 4.27 5.95 6.55
C TYR A 67 3.81 4.50 6.51
N SER A 68 2.51 4.26 6.64
CA SER A 68 1.91 2.97 6.27
C SER A 68 1.43 3.05 4.83
N LEU A 69 1.90 2.14 3.98
CA LEU A 69 1.32 1.90 2.66
C LEU A 69 0.27 0.80 2.81
N CYS A 70 -0.97 1.24 3.00
CA CYS A 70 -2.10 0.37 3.27
C CYS A 70 -2.60 -0.28 1.96
N CYS A 71 -2.90 -1.57 2.03
CA CYS A 71 -3.22 -2.45 0.91
C CYS A 71 -4.47 -3.26 1.25
N ALA A 72 -5.56 -3.04 0.52
CA ALA A 72 -6.81 -3.77 0.70
C ALA A 72 -7.53 -4.03 -0.63
N ASN A 73 -8.39 -5.04 -0.67
CA ASN A 73 -9.38 -5.13 -1.73
C ASN A 73 -10.49 -4.08 -1.55
N VAL A 74 -11.16 -3.71 -2.64
CA VAL A 74 -12.43 -3.00 -2.56
C VAL A 74 -13.49 -3.92 -1.98
N GLU A 75 -14.39 -3.38 -1.15
CA GLU A 75 -15.42 -4.15 -0.44
C GLU A 75 -16.23 -5.04 -1.42
N ASN A 76 -16.37 -6.33 -1.08
CA ASN A 76 -17.06 -7.34 -1.90
C ASN A 76 -16.45 -7.54 -3.32
N ARG A 77 -15.16 -7.24 -3.49
CA ARG A 77 -14.39 -7.49 -4.72
C ARG A 77 -13.17 -8.34 -4.45
N ILE A 78 -12.80 -9.17 -5.42
CA ILE A 78 -11.66 -10.11 -5.33
C ILE A 78 -10.47 -9.69 -6.19
N ASN A 79 -10.69 -8.80 -7.16
CA ASN A 79 -9.69 -8.34 -8.12
C ASN A 79 -9.66 -6.81 -8.31
N GLU A 80 -10.35 -6.07 -7.43
CA GLU A 80 -10.28 -4.61 -7.34
C GLU A 80 -9.53 -4.27 -6.06
N TRP A 81 -8.49 -3.45 -6.18
CA TRP A 81 -7.55 -3.16 -5.12
C TRP A 81 -7.49 -1.66 -4.85
N HIS A 82 -7.33 -1.33 -3.58
CA HIS A 82 -7.14 0.03 -3.08
C HIS A 82 -5.82 0.09 -2.29
N ILE A 83 -4.98 1.05 -2.65
CA ILE A 83 -3.79 1.41 -1.88
C ILE A 83 -3.92 2.86 -1.45
N TYR A 84 -3.61 3.15 -0.19
CA TYR A 84 -3.47 4.53 0.28
C TYR A 84 -2.25 4.69 1.18
N LEU A 85 -1.67 5.88 1.16
CA LEU A 85 -0.51 6.23 1.98
C LEU A 85 -0.96 7.00 3.21
N ASN A 86 -0.71 6.43 4.39
CA ASN A 86 -1.02 7.07 5.66
C ASN A 86 0.27 7.59 6.34
N PRO A 87 0.50 8.91 6.40
CA PRO A 87 1.62 9.49 7.13
C PRO A 87 1.36 9.49 8.64
N HIS A 88 2.34 8.98 9.40
CA HIS A 88 2.28 8.96 10.86
C HIS A 88 2.69 10.30 11.48
N ALA A 89 2.17 10.56 12.68
CA ALA A 89 2.52 11.74 13.45
C ALA A 89 3.73 11.47 14.34
N LYS A 90 4.69 12.41 14.36
CA LYS A 90 5.92 12.27 15.16
C LYS A 90 5.75 12.54 16.65
N SER A 91 4.56 12.99 17.09
CA SER A 91 4.34 13.44 18.46
C SER A 91 3.13 12.75 19.10
N LEU A 92 3.19 12.60 20.43
CA LEU A 92 2.18 11.94 21.29
C LEU A 92 0.75 12.52 21.22
N PHE A 93 0.53 13.61 20.47
CA PHE A 93 -0.79 14.22 20.26
C PHE A 93 -1.21 14.28 18.79
N GLY A 94 -0.60 13.49 17.91
CA GLY A 94 -0.98 13.45 16.49
C GLY A 94 -0.56 14.69 15.69
N ARG A 95 0.21 15.61 16.28
CA ARG A 95 0.74 16.80 15.61
C ARG A 95 2.01 16.46 14.85
N ASN A 96 2.33 17.26 13.83
CA ASN A 96 3.50 17.09 12.97
C ASN A 96 3.49 15.73 12.25
N LYS A 97 2.44 15.49 11.46
CA LYS A 97 2.41 14.37 10.51
C LYS A 97 3.58 14.48 9.52
N ALA A 98 4.14 13.34 9.17
CA ALA A 98 5.08 13.23 8.08
C ALA A 98 4.50 13.86 6.81
N LYS A 99 5.34 14.61 6.08
CA LYS A 99 4.94 15.25 4.83
C LYS A 99 4.89 14.22 3.73
N ILE A 100 3.85 14.26 2.90
CA ILE A 100 3.71 13.30 1.79
C ILE A 100 4.85 13.44 0.78
N GLU A 101 5.34 14.67 0.60
CA GLU A 101 6.42 15.00 -0.33
C GLU A 101 7.73 14.28 0.04
N ASP A 102 7.97 14.04 1.33
CA ASP A 102 9.18 13.33 1.79
C ASP A 102 9.14 11.83 1.38
N ALA A 103 7.95 11.27 1.08
CA ALA A 103 7.78 9.91 0.58
C ALA A 103 7.90 9.78 -0.96
N HIS A 104 8.45 10.76 -1.66
CA HIS A 104 8.53 10.80 -3.13
C HIS A 104 9.15 9.55 -3.78
N LEU A 105 10.18 8.96 -3.18
CA LEU A 105 10.81 7.74 -3.71
C LEU A 105 9.85 6.55 -3.68
N LEU A 106 9.09 6.39 -2.58
CA LEU A 106 8.05 5.36 -2.46
C LEU A 106 6.95 5.58 -3.50
N ILE A 107 6.45 6.82 -3.61
CA ILE A 107 5.36 7.16 -4.54
C ILE A 107 5.78 6.92 -5.99
N SER A 108 6.98 7.34 -6.37
CA SER A 108 7.53 7.15 -7.71
C SER A 108 7.73 5.65 -8.03
N ALA A 109 8.30 4.88 -7.09
CA ALA A 109 8.50 3.45 -7.25
C ALA A 109 7.16 2.70 -7.36
N LEU A 110 6.18 3.02 -6.52
CA LEU A 110 4.83 2.44 -6.57
C LEU A 110 4.17 2.73 -7.91
N LYS A 111 4.21 3.98 -8.38
CA LYS A 111 3.67 4.36 -9.70
C LYS A 111 4.30 3.55 -10.82
N GLU A 112 5.62 3.44 -10.82
CA GLU A 112 6.31 2.65 -11.83
C GLU A 112 5.91 1.17 -11.80
N LEU A 113 5.79 0.58 -10.60
CA LEU A 113 5.40 -0.82 -10.42
C LEU A 113 3.98 -1.07 -10.92
N LEU A 114 3.02 -0.20 -10.59
CA LEU A 114 1.64 -0.35 -10.99
C LEU A 114 1.43 -0.07 -12.49
N GLU A 115 2.10 0.95 -13.06
CA GLU A 115 1.87 1.38 -14.44
C GLU A 115 2.64 0.54 -15.48
N LYS A 116 3.76 -0.09 -15.11
CA LYS A 116 4.53 -0.94 -16.03
C LYS A 116 4.11 -2.42 -16.01
N ASN A 117 3.39 -2.85 -14.98
CA ASN A 117 2.95 -4.23 -14.87
C ASN A 117 1.67 -4.45 -15.73
N LYS A 118 1.78 -5.28 -16.76
CA LYS A 118 0.67 -5.54 -17.71
C LYS A 118 -0.52 -6.29 -17.09
N GLU A 119 -0.32 -6.92 -15.94
CA GLU A 119 -1.36 -7.64 -15.19
C GLU A 119 -2.08 -6.70 -14.19
N ILE A 120 -1.68 -5.43 -14.13
CA ILE A 120 -2.32 -4.38 -13.35
C ILE A 120 -2.94 -3.40 -14.36
N ILE A 121 -4.26 -3.24 -14.29
CA ILE A 121 -5.03 -2.45 -15.26
C ILE A 121 -5.97 -1.47 -14.55
N ASN A 122 -6.55 -0.54 -15.32
CA ASN A 122 -7.49 0.47 -14.81
C ASN A 122 -6.94 1.26 -13.61
N VAL A 123 -5.65 1.61 -13.65
CA VAL A 123 -5.00 2.35 -12.57
C VAL A 123 -5.55 3.78 -12.52
N VAL A 124 -6.18 4.14 -11.40
CA VAL A 124 -6.77 5.46 -11.15
C VAL A 124 -6.17 6.02 -9.86
N TRP A 125 -5.40 7.10 -10.00
CA TRP A 125 -4.79 7.82 -8.88
C TRP A 125 -5.71 8.92 -8.35
N CYS A 126 -5.71 9.07 -7.03
CA CYS A 126 -6.34 10.16 -6.30
C CYS A 126 -5.30 10.94 -5.49
N GLY A 127 -5.36 12.27 -5.57
CA GLY A 127 -4.36 13.17 -5.00
C GLY A 127 -3.32 13.63 -6.04
N THR A 128 -2.80 14.84 -5.88
CA THR A 128 -1.72 15.37 -6.73
C THR A 128 -0.42 15.38 -5.95
N TYR A 129 0.60 14.76 -6.54
CA TYR A 129 1.99 14.92 -6.14
C TYR A 129 2.65 15.92 -7.12
N ALA A 130 3.37 16.91 -6.61
CA ALA A 130 4.06 17.93 -7.41
C ALA A 130 5.51 17.53 -7.72
#